data_AF-A0A0X3BKL0-F1
#
_entry.id   AF-A0A0X3BKL0-F1
#
_cell.length_a   1.000
_cell.length_b   1.000
_cell.length_c   1.000
_cell.angle_alpha   90.00
_cell.angle_beta   90.00
_cell.angle_gamma   90.00
#
_symmetry.space_group_name_H-M   'P 1'
#
loop_
_entity.id
_entity.type
_entity.pdbx_description
1 polymer ?
#
loop_
_entity_poly.entity_id
_entity_poly.type
_entity_poly.pdbx_seq_one_letter_code
_entity_poly.pdbx_strand_id
1 'polypeptide(L)'
;MTEEEGGVMRYNPKDGILIIGICSRTKDGSPGEPGYPTDCGIARFLSEGKSEFLRLKRSELKHSLKDILWGKTKFVSELAMNRNLVDGPDFAGNEEGRYLPALQRYQGKFYFQGLGGPTEAMRAVYGSGHHFLILSGLYGLVTPDEPLQLYTCPVEIESIEVQTFWRRIDALTRILIEYIQKSGIKRVFDLTARSIYRDLIDWEMVREQTGVEVLHCFSEEAAGDAALGDYGRFAREYLFPKTEEKLLRIAPDAPIVTDNGTFFLSSRPMPPDGYPREPLIVLPEGETEEDVRDMKTYINYKLDEFELNLIEYLKKKEKKHPDLIYALDIAHRDGDISRRKQADIRRKQYFKEHPMEKNAGLSLIDFLEYNDYRVLIEERWQYFRDEFGKKEVFVDNFERLRKLRNSIKHNNPVRPSEMRTGEGALLWFEDVLRSNR
;
A
#
# COMPACT_ATOMS: atom_id res chain seq x y z
N MET A 1 -35.20 31.75 5.41
CA MET A 1 -34.26 32.52 4.58
C MET A 1 -33.43 33.36 5.52
N THR A 2 -32.34 32.79 6.00
CA THR A 2 -31.30 33.46 6.77
C THR A 2 -30.05 33.30 5.92
N GLU A 3 -29.50 34.43 5.51
CA GLU A 3 -28.22 34.55 4.83
C GLU A 3 -27.15 33.96 5.75
N GLU A 4 -26.59 32.80 5.40
CA GLU A 4 -25.30 32.39 5.93
C GLU A 4 -24.24 33.03 5.02
N GLU A 5 -23.53 33.99 5.61
CA GLU A 5 -22.34 34.63 5.07
C GLU A 5 -21.40 33.58 4.47
N GLY A 6 -20.81 33.91 3.31
CA GLY A 6 -19.93 33.05 2.52
C GLY A 6 -18.64 32.63 3.23
N GLY A 7 -18.75 31.73 4.19
CA GLY A 7 -17.64 30.99 4.77
C GLY A 7 -17.15 29.94 3.79
N VAL A 8 -15.88 30.01 3.42
CA VAL A 8 -15.21 28.94 2.66
C VAL A 8 -15.34 27.64 3.46
N MET A 9 -16.05 26.63 2.93
CA MET A 9 -16.13 25.31 3.57
C MET A 9 -14.70 24.76 3.77
N ARG A 10 -14.36 24.40 5.01
CA ARG A 10 -13.05 23.82 5.34
C ARG A 10 -13.22 22.38 5.79
N TYR A 11 -12.30 21.54 5.36
CA TYR A 11 -12.23 20.16 5.84
C TYR A 11 -11.76 20.11 7.29
N ASN A 12 -12.70 19.79 8.19
CA ASN A 12 -12.51 19.76 9.64
C ASN A 12 -13.32 18.61 10.28
N PRO A 13 -12.95 17.36 10.02
CA PRO A 13 -13.64 16.21 10.58
C PRO A 13 -13.44 16.14 12.11
N LYS A 14 -14.44 15.59 12.81
CA LYS A 14 -14.48 15.53 14.28
C LYS A 14 -14.96 14.20 14.85
N ASP A 15 -15.60 13.38 14.01
CA ASP A 15 -16.30 12.18 14.45
C ASP A 15 -15.37 10.95 14.38
N GLY A 16 -15.69 9.90 15.12
CA GLY A 16 -14.90 8.65 15.17
C GLY A 16 -15.01 7.76 13.91
N ILE A 17 -15.39 8.31 12.76
CA ILE A 17 -15.57 7.56 11.50
C ILE A 17 -14.49 7.95 10.50
N LEU A 18 -13.86 6.94 9.90
CA LEU A 18 -12.94 7.09 8.77
C LEU A 18 -13.46 6.35 7.55
N ILE A 19 -13.50 7.03 6.41
CA ILE A 19 -13.75 6.45 5.09
C ILE A 19 -12.43 6.50 4.31
N ILE A 20 -12.06 5.42 3.62
CA ILE A 20 -10.83 5.36 2.83
C ILE A 20 -11.17 5.07 1.38
N GLY A 21 -10.74 5.94 0.47
CA GLY A 21 -10.81 5.74 -0.97
C GLY A 21 -9.41 5.60 -1.59
N ILE A 22 -9.36 5.47 -2.92
CA ILE A 22 -8.10 5.45 -3.67
C ILE A 22 -7.94 6.67 -4.55
N CYS A 23 -6.70 7.02 -4.82
CA CYS A 23 -6.35 8.09 -5.76
C CYS A 23 -6.82 7.78 -7.18
N SER A 24 -6.76 8.78 -8.04
CA SER A 24 -7.15 8.64 -9.44
C SER A 24 -5.96 8.83 -10.38
N ARG A 25 -5.86 7.95 -11.39
CA ARG A 25 -4.99 8.17 -12.56
C ARG A 25 -5.43 9.40 -13.35
N THR A 26 -6.73 9.60 -13.53
CA THR A 26 -7.30 10.80 -14.14
C THR A 26 -7.27 11.95 -13.15
N LYS A 27 -6.59 13.04 -13.52
CA LYS A 27 -6.42 14.21 -12.67
C LYS A 27 -6.76 15.49 -13.43
N ASP A 28 -7.15 16.52 -12.69
CA ASP A 28 -7.15 17.89 -13.19
C ASP A 28 -5.71 18.29 -13.53
N GLY A 29 -5.48 18.62 -14.80
CA GLY A 29 -4.17 18.97 -15.34
C GLY A 29 -3.76 20.43 -15.12
N SER A 30 -4.64 21.27 -14.57
CA SER A 30 -4.28 22.66 -14.23
C SER A 30 -3.16 22.66 -13.19
N PRO A 31 -2.17 23.57 -13.30
CA PRO A 31 -1.04 23.58 -12.38
C PRO A 31 -1.50 23.80 -10.92
N GLY A 32 -2.51 24.64 -10.72
CA GLY A 32 -2.96 25.08 -9.40
C GLY A 32 -2.17 26.28 -8.90
N GLU A 33 -2.25 26.52 -7.60
CA GLU A 33 -1.69 27.72 -6.97
C GLU A 33 -0.29 27.48 -6.40
N PRO A 34 0.57 28.51 -6.35
CA PRO A 34 1.87 28.38 -5.72
C PRO A 34 1.74 28.32 -4.20
N GLY A 35 2.74 27.73 -3.55
CA GLY A 35 2.84 27.69 -2.10
C GLY A 35 2.15 26.48 -1.47
N TYR A 36 2.76 25.97 -0.41
CA TYR A 36 2.27 24.83 0.36
C TYR A 36 1.96 25.31 1.79
N PRO A 37 0.67 25.37 2.19
CA PRO A 37 0.29 25.74 3.54
C PRO A 37 0.94 24.82 4.58
N THR A 38 1.50 25.42 5.64
CA THR A 38 2.21 24.68 6.70
C THR A 38 1.28 23.93 7.65
N ASP A 39 0.03 24.37 7.77
CA ASP A 39 -1.01 23.76 8.62
C ASP A 39 -2.17 23.23 7.75
N CYS A 40 -1.86 22.27 6.88
CA CYS A 40 -2.85 21.60 6.05
C CYS A 40 -2.57 20.12 5.89
N GLY A 41 -3.51 19.42 5.26
CA GLY A 41 -3.30 18.03 4.88
C GLY A 41 -3.36 17.06 6.07
N ILE A 42 -2.85 15.85 5.82
CA ILE A 42 -2.74 14.78 6.82
C ILE A 42 -1.82 15.14 8.00
N ALA A 43 -0.87 16.06 7.80
CA ALA A 43 0.09 16.49 8.83
C ALA A 43 -0.59 16.96 10.13
N ARG A 44 -1.77 17.58 10.03
CA ARG A 44 -2.58 18.06 11.16
C ARG A 44 -3.02 16.96 12.11
N PHE A 45 -3.08 15.72 11.61
CA PHE A 45 -3.57 14.55 12.34
C PHE A 45 -2.44 13.61 12.78
N LEU A 46 -1.18 13.99 12.54
CA LEU A 46 0.01 13.21 12.86
C LEU A 46 0.89 13.94 13.88
N SER A 47 1.82 13.24 14.54
CA SER A 47 2.93 13.89 15.23
C SER A 47 3.88 14.55 14.21
N GLU A 48 4.67 15.52 14.67
CA GLU A 48 5.71 16.16 13.86
C GLU A 48 6.65 15.11 13.24
N GLY A 49 7.12 14.14 14.04
CA GLY A 49 7.98 13.06 13.56
C GLY A 49 7.33 12.20 12.49
N LYS A 50 6.06 11.82 12.64
CA LYS A 50 5.38 11.00 11.62
C LYS A 50 5.05 11.78 10.36
N SER A 51 4.73 13.06 10.50
CA SER A 51 4.55 14.00 9.40
C SER A 51 5.85 14.18 8.60
N GLU A 52 6.99 14.32 9.28
CA GLU A 52 8.31 14.38 8.66
C GLU A 52 8.67 13.05 7.97
N PHE A 53 8.43 11.91 8.64
CA PHE A 53 8.64 10.59 8.06
C PHE A 53 7.88 10.41 6.74
N LEU A 54 6.59 10.78 6.69
CA LEU A 54 5.79 10.72 5.47
C LEU A 54 6.37 11.60 4.36
N ARG A 55 6.77 12.85 4.66
CA ARG A 55 7.40 13.73 3.65
C ARG A 55 8.71 13.16 3.11
N LEU A 56 9.56 12.61 3.96
CA LEU A 56 10.81 11.95 3.54
C LEU A 56 10.51 10.74 2.64
N LYS A 57 9.52 9.91 3.00
CA LYS A 57 9.08 8.80 2.16
C LYS A 57 8.54 9.24 0.81
N ARG A 58 7.75 10.31 0.76
CA ARG A 58 7.32 10.91 -0.50
C ARG A 58 8.52 11.35 -1.34
N SER A 59 9.52 11.98 -0.71
CA SER A 59 10.75 12.43 -1.36
C SER A 59 11.55 11.26 -1.95
N GLU A 60 11.78 10.21 -1.17
CA GLU A 60 12.46 8.99 -1.63
C GLU A 60 11.76 8.41 -2.86
N LEU A 61 10.43 8.22 -2.79
CA LEU A 61 9.68 7.63 -3.88
C LEU A 61 9.67 8.52 -5.13
N LYS A 62 9.56 9.85 -4.96
CA LYS A 62 9.71 10.82 -6.07
C LYS A 62 11.04 10.63 -6.78
N HIS A 63 12.13 10.50 -6.04
CA HIS A 63 13.47 10.31 -6.61
C HIS A 63 13.65 8.93 -7.25
N SER A 64 12.95 7.91 -6.76
CA SER A 64 12.93 6.57 -7.36
C SER A 64 12.06 6.47 -8.62
N LEU A 65 11.22 7.46 -8.97
CA LEU A 65 10.39 7.39 -10.18
C LEU A 65 11.20 7.24 -11.48
N LYS A 66 12.48 7.63 -11.47
CA LYS A 66 13.42 7.45 -12.59
C LYS A 66 13.90 6.01 -12.78
N ASP A 67 13.67 5.16 -11.79
CA ASP A 67 14.08 3.76 -11.76
C ASP A 67 12.87 2.82 -11.89
N ILE A 68 11.64 3.36 -11.88
CA ILE A 68 10.38 2.61 -12.00
C ILE A 68 9.88 2.70 -13.44
N LEU A 69 9.66 1.56 -14.09
CA LEU A 69 9.16 1.51 -15.46
C LEU A 69 7.63 1.58 -15.51
N TRP A 70 7.10 2.27 -16.51
CA TRP A 70 5.68 2.28 -16.87
C TRP A 70 5.49 1.81 -18.31
N GLY A 71 4.65 0.79 -18.51
CA GLY A 71 4.48 0.16 -19.83
C GLY A 71 5.80 -0.25 -20.48
N LYS A 72 6.84 -0.48 -19.67
CA LYS A 72 8.21 -0.92 -20.00
C LYS A 72 8.98 -0.08 -21.04
N THR A 73 8.42 1.04 -21.52
CA THR A 73 9.03 1.90 -22.54
C THR A 73 9.45 3.26 -22.00
N LYS A 74 8.93 3.64 -20.84
CA LYS A 74 9.20 4.93 -20.20
C LYS A 74 9.38 4.73 -18.72
N PHE A 75 10.26 5.50 -18.12
CA PHE A 75 10.27 5.61 -16.67
C PHE A 75 9.08 6.43 -16.20
N VAL A 76 8.59 6.17 -14.99
CA VAL A 76 7.48 6.91 -14.42
C VAL A 76 7.81 8.40 -14.37
N SER A 77 9.06 8.77 -14.08
CA SER A 77 9.54 10.16 -14.12
C SER A 77 9.35 10.86 -15.48
N GLU A 78 9.34 10.13 -16.59
CA GLU A 78 9.24 10.68 -17.96
C GLU A 78 7.80 10.93 -18.41
N LEU A 79 6.82 10.47 -17.62
CA LEU A 79 5.41 10.65 -17.91
C LEU A 79 5.03 12.14 -17.84
N ALA A 80 4.14 12.58 -18.74
CA ALA A 80 3.83 14.00 -18.93
C ALA A 80 3.41 14.72 -17.64
N MET A 81 2.66 14.04 -16.75
CA MET A 81 2.21 14.60 -15.47
C MET A 81 3.35 14.80 -14.46
N ASN A 82 4.51 14.17 -14.64
CA ASN A 82 5.64 14.24 -13.70
C ASN A 82 6.72 15.24 -14.10
N ARG A 83 6.64 15.83 -15.29
CA ARG A 83 7.69 16.72 -15.84
C ARG A 83 7.94 17.97 -15.00
N ASN A 84 6.94 18.43 -14.27
CA ASN A 84 6.99 19.63 -13.45
C ASN A 84 6.96 19.32 -11.94
N LEU A 85 7.21 18.06 -11.56
CA LEU A 85 7.37 17.71 -10.14
C LEU A 85 8.66 18.31 -9.60
N VAL A 86 8.54 19.11 -8.55
CA VAL A 86 9.67 19.77 -7.88
C VAL A 86 9.82 19.26 -6.45
N ASP A 87 11.00 19.42 -5.87
CA ASP A 87 11.25 19.14 -4.45
C ASP A 87 10.66 20.24 -3.57
N GLY A 88 9.32 20.30 -3.53
CA GLY A 88 8.56 21.21 -2.71
C GLY A 88 8.44 20.77 -1.25
N PRO A 89 7.77 21.56 -0.40
CA PRO A 89 7.57 21.24 1.01
C PRO A 89 6.85 19.90 1.25
N ASP A 90 6.03 19.43 0.31
CA ASP A 90 5.37 18.12 0.34
C ASP A 90 6.34 16.93 0.20
N PHE A 91 7.53 17.19 -0.36
CA PHE A 91 8.63 16.25 -0.55
C PHE A 91 9.85 16.58 0.34
N ALA A 92 9.64 17.28 1.47
CA ALA A 92 10.69 17.72 2.38
C ALA A 92 11.76 18.64 1.74
N GLY A 93 11.44 19.27 0.61
CA GLY A 93 12.28 20.26 -0.05
C GLY A 93 11.76 21.69 0.14
N ASN A 94 12.30 22.62 -0.64
CA ASN A 94 12.03 24.05 -0.55
C ASN A 94 11.72 24.70 -1.90
N GLU A 95 11.56 23.92 -2.97
CA GLU A 95 11.22 24.44 -4.29
C GLU A 95 9.76 24.90 -4.36
N GLU A 96 9.50 25.91 -5.18
CA GLU A 96 8.15 26.46 -5.34
C GLU A 96 7.31 25.59 -6.28
N GLY A 97 6.59 24.63 -5.70
CA GLY A 97 5.61 23.80 -6.41
C GLY A 97 4.28 24.51 -6.69
N ARG A 98 3.45 23.89 -7.53
CA ARG A 98 2.07 24.29 -7.85
C ARG A 98 1.09 23.21 -7.41
N TYR A 99 0.04 23.59 -6.71
CA TYR A 99 -0.79 22.64 -5.97
C TYR A 99 -2.29 22.83 -6.21
N LEU A 100 -3.03 21.72 -6.17
CA LEU A 100 -4.48 21.71 -5.99
C LEU A 100 -4.82 20.78 -4.81
N PRO A 101 -5.87 21.08 -4.04
CA PRO A 101 -6.41 20.13 -3.05
C PRO A 101 -6.67 18.76 -3.67
N ALA A 102 -6.36 17.69 -2.94
CA ALA A 102 -6.50 16.31 -3.41
C ALA A 102 -7.88 16.02 -4.00
N LEU A 103 -8.95 16.47 -3.34
CA LEU A 103 -10.34 16.26 -3.78
C LEU A 103 -10.67 16.97 -5.10
N GLN A 104 -10.00 18.08 -5.38
CA GLN A 104 -10.11 18.80 -6.65
C GLN A 104 -9.19 18.18 -7.73
N ARG A 105 -8.00 17.71 -7.33
CA ARG A 105 -7.01 17.11 -8.22
C ARG A 105 -7.51 15.81 -8.85
N TYR A 106 -8.19 14.95 -8.10
CA TYR A 106 -8.62 13.64 -8.60
C TYR A 106 -9.97 13.70 -9.33
N GLN A 107 -10.02 13.15 -10.56
CA GLN A 107 -11.18 13.29 -11.49
C GLN A 107 -11.67 11.94 -12.06
N GLY A 108 -11.26 10.82 -11.46
CA GLY A 108 -11.59 9.46 -11.96
C GLY A 108 -12.99 8.98 -11.59
N LYS A 109 -13.25 7.69 -11.83
CA LYS A 109 -14.54 7.03 -11.55
C LYS A 109 -15.04 7.31 -10.13
N PHE A 110 -14.21 7.11 -9.12
CA PHE A 110 -14.59 7.37 -7.72
C PHE A 110 -15.02 8.82 -7.48
N TYR A 111 -14.30 9.79 -8.05
CA TYR A 111 -14.48 11.21 -7.74
C TYR A 111 -15.51 11.90 -8.65
N PHE A 112 -15.30 11.86 -9.96
CA PHE A 112 -16.17 12.57 -10.88
C PHE A 112 -17.50 11.84 -11.08
N GLN A 113 -17.46 10.52 -11.28
CA GLN A 113 -18.67 9.73 -11.53
C GLN A 113 -19.39 9.36 -10.22
N GLY A 114 -18.63 8.95 -9.19
CA GLY A 114 -19.16 8.53 -7.90
C GLY A 114 -19.54 9.70 -6.99
N LEU A 115 -18.55 10.51 -6.57
CA LEU A 115 -18.80 11.67 -5.72
C LEU A 115 -19.49 12.84 -6.45
N GLY A 116 -19.64 12.79 -7.78
CA GLY A 116 -20.36 13.80 -8.56
C GLY A 116 -19.53 15.03 -8.95
N GLY A 117 -18.21 14.89 -8.98
CA GLY A 117 -17.30 15.98 -9.32
C GLY A 117 -16.98 16.91 -8.15
N PRO A 118 -16.10 17.91 -8.35
CA PRO A 118 -15.48 18.66 -7.25
C PRO A 118 -16.45 19.36 -6.30
N THR A 119 -17.51 19.98 -6.83
CA THR A 119 -18.47 20.74 -6.02
C THR A 119 -19.28 19.84 -5.10
N GLU A 120 -19.89 18.78 -5.65
CA GLU A 120 -20.69 17.83 -4.86
C GLU A 120 -19.81 17.00 -3.93
N ALA A 121 -18.62 16.60 -4.38
CA ALA A 121 -17.64 15.93 -3.54
C ALA A 121 -17.24 16.79 -2.33
N MET A 122 -16.94 18.08 -2.54
CA MET A 122 -16.59 19.00 -1.46
C MET A 122 -17.75 19.14 -0.47
N ARG A 123 -18.97 19.33 -0.97
CA ARG A 123 -20.17 19.43 -0.13
C ARG A 123 -20.38 18.18 0.73
N ALA A 124 -20.33 17.00 0.12
CA ALA A 124 -20.54 15.74 0.81
C ALA A 124 -19.43 15.44 1.82
N VAL A 125 -18.17 15.55 1.41
CA VAL A 125 -17.03 15.22 2.27
C VAL A 125 -16.88 16.23 3.40
N TYR A 126 -16.89 17.54 3.10
CA TYR A 126 -16.58 18.57 4.10
C TYR A 126 -17.78 18.83 5.03
N GLY A 127 -19.00 18.56 4.55
CA GLY A 127 -20.23 18.67 5.33
C GLY A 127 -20.54 17.47 6.23
N SER A 128 -19.81 16.35 6.09
CA SER A 128 -20.14 15.10 6.80
C SER A 128 -19.70 15.05 8.27
N GLY A 129 -18.64 15.78 8.63
CA GLY A 129 -17.96 15.62 9.94
C GLY A 129 -17.06 14.37 10.03
N HIS A 130 -17.12 13.45 9.06
CA HIS A 130 -16.33 12.22 9.02
C HIS A 130 -14.96 12.44 8.42
N HIS A 131 -14.00 11.64 8.87
CA HIS A 131 -12.69 11.59 8.24
C HIS A 131 -12.79 10.87 6.89
N PHE A 132 -12.12 11.41 5.87
CA PHE A 132 -11.88 10.79 4.58
C PHE A 132 -10.38 10.84 4.28
N LEU A 133 -9.78 9.67 4.00
CA LEU A 133 -8.40 9.57 3.52
C LEU A 133 -8.37 8.96 2.11
N ILE A 134 -7.40 9.40 1.33
CA ILE A 134 -7.16 8.92 -0.03
C ILE A 134 -5.82 8.21 -0.06
N LEU A 135 -5.84 6.94 -0.45
CA LEU A 135 -4.63 6.15 -0.65
C LEU A 135 -4.03 6.45 -2.03
N SER A 136 -2.79 6.92 -2.04
CA SER A 136 -2.10 7.57 -3.15
C SER A 136 -0.75 6.90 -3.43
N GLY A 137 -0.47 6.59 -4.70
CA GLY A 137 0.77 5.93 -5.08
C GLY A 137 2.02 6.73 -4.70
N LEU A 138 2.05 8.04 -4.97
CA LEU A 138 3.21 8.89 -4.64
C LEU A 138 3.13 9.49 -3.23
N TYR A 139 1.94 9.89 -2.81
CA TYR A 139 1.76 10.65 -1.55
C TYR A 139 1.44 9.76 -0.34
N GLY A 140 1.23 8.45 -0.53
CA GLY A 140 0.86 7.55 0.55
C GLY A 140 -0.59 7.76 1.00
N LEU A 141 -0.79 8.41 2.16
CA LEU A 141 -2.12 8.81 2.63
C LEU A 141 -2.24 10.34 2.56
N VAL A 142 -3.37 10.83 2.05
CA VAL A 142 -3.65 12.28 1.97
C VAL A 142 -5.07 12.59 2.43
N THR A 143 -5.26 13.76 3.02
CA THR A 143 -6.62 14.30 3.28
C THR A 143 -7.16 15.00 2.03
N PRO A 144 -8.48 15.25 1.95
CA PRO A 144 -9.13 15.79 0.76
C PRO A 144 -8.70 17.23 0.45
N ASP A 145 -8.31 17.99 1.47
CA ASP A 145 -7.83 19.36 1.37
C ASP A 145 -6.30 19.46 1.18
N GLU A 146 -5.59 18.33 1.18
CA GLU A 146 -4.13 18.33 1.06
C GLU A 146 -3.69 18.83 -0.32
N PRO A 147 -2.85 19.87 -0.42
CA PRO A 147 -2.35 20.39 -1.69
C PRO A 147 -1.41 19.38 -2.34
N LEU A 148 -1.73 18.95 -3.56
CA LEU A 148 -0.94 18.01 -4.35
C LEU A 148 -0.42 18.67 -5.62
N GLN A 149 0.86 18.43 -5.93
CA GLN A 149 1.40 18.69 -7.25
C GLN A 149 0.73 17.75 -8.27
N LEU A 150 0.73 18.13 -9.55
CA LEU A 150 0.32 17.22 -10.60
C LEU A 150 1.34 16.06 -10.68
N TYR A 151 0.86 14.82 -10.69
CA TYR A 151 1.72 13.64 -10.76
C TYR A 151 1.00 12.42 -11.31
N THR A 152 1.78 11.42 -11.70
CA THR A 152 1.34 10.04 -11.90
C THR A 152 2.32 9.07 -11.26
N CYS A 153 1.83 8.22 -10.37
CA CYS A 153 2.59 7.16 -9.74
C CYS A 153 1.63 5.99 -9.58
N PRO A 154 1.61 5.06 -10.54
CA PRO A 154 0.64 3.98 -10.57
C PRO A 154 0.96 2.94 -9.51
N VAL A 155 -0.09 2.44 -8.84
CA VAL A 155 -0.02 1.25 -7.99
C VAL A 155 -0.65 0.14 -8.83
N GLU A 156 0.17 -0.51 -9.67
CA GLU A 156 -0.23 -1.59 -10.58
C GLU A 156 0.76 -2.75 -10.43
N ILE A 157 0.40 -3.94 -10.93
CA ILE A 157 1.31 -5.10 -10.93
C ILE A 157 2.60 -4.84 -11.72
N GLU A 158 2.53 -3.91 -12.69
CA GLU A 158 3.65 -3.49 -13.54
C GLU A 158 4.61 -2.52 -12.82
N SER A 159 4.14 -1.88 -11.75
CA SER A 159 4.89 -0.93 -10.92
C SER A 159 4.99 -1.43 -9.48
N ILE A 160 5.35 -2.72 -9.34
CA ILE A 160 5.47 -3.42 -8.06
C ILE A 160 6.41 -2.69 -7.09
N GLU A 161 7.43 -1.99 -7.59
CA GLU A 161 8.36 -1.21 -6.79
C GLU A 161 7.65 -0.17 -5.91
N VAL A 162 6.54 0.40 -6.38
CA VAL A 162 5.70 1.33 -5.61
C VAL A 162 5.01 0.60 -4.46
N GLN A 163 4.50 -0.60 -4.71
CA GLN A 163 3.85 -1.43 -3.68
C GLN A 163 4.88 -1.88 -2.64
N THR A 164 6.02 -2.43 -3.08
CA THR A 164 7.14 -2.83 -2.21
C THR A 164 7.60 -1.67 -1.33
N PHE A 165 7.73 -0.48 -1.90
CA PHE A 165 8.21 0.71 -1.20
C PHE A 165 7.36 1.02 0.04
N TRP A 166 6.03 0.96 -0.10
CA TRP A 166 5.11 1.26 1.00
C TRP A 166 4.99 0.10 2.01
N ARG A 167 5.16 -1.15 1.56
CA ARG A 167 4.94 -2.37 2.37
C ARG A 167 6.16 -2.88 3.13
N ARG A 168 7.39 -2.69 2.62
CA ARG A 168 8.61 -3.33 3.17
C ARG A 168 8.87 -3.06 4.66
N ILE A 169 8.36 -1.96 5.19
CA ILE A 169 8.48 -1.57 6.61
C ILE A 169 7.15 -1.07 7.18
N ASP A 170 6.04 -1.45 6.53
CA ASP A 170 4.67 -1.10 6.93
C ASP A 170 4.47 0.42 7.06
N ALA A 171 5.08 1.20 6.15
CA ALA A 171 5.17 2.66 6.30
C ALA A 171 3.77 3.30 6.35
N LEU A 172 2.89 2.94 5.40
CA LEU A 172 1.52 3.47 5.38
C LEU A 172 0.66 2.93 6.52
N THR A 173 0.80 1.64 6.84
CA THR A 173 0.14 1.01 8.00
C THR A 173 0.42 1.79 9.28
N ARG A 174 1.69 2.10 9.55
CA ARG A 174 2.12 2.78 10.78
C ARG A 174 1.70 4.24 10.83
N ILE A 175 1.60 4.91 9.67
CA ILE A 175 1.02 6.25 9.57
C ILE A 175 -0.49 6.21 9.85
N LEU A 176 -1.20 5.22 9.29
CA LEU A 176 -2.63 5.04 9.49
C LEU A 176 -2.98 4.72 10.95
N ILE A 177 -2.18 3.87 11.62
CA ILE A 177 -2.35 3.56 13.05
C ILE A 177 -2.27 4.83 13.90
N GLU A 178 -1.26 5.67 13.68
CA GLU A 178 -1.13 6.92 14.44
C GLU A 178 -2.27 7.90 14.14
N TYR A 179 -2.68 8.01 12.87
CA TYR A 179 -3.83 8.82 12.48
C TYR A 179 -5.09 8.38 13.23
N ILE A 180 -5.39 7.07 13.21
CA ILE A 180 -6.56 6.47 13.89
C ILE A 180 -6.54 6.77 15.39
N GLN A 181 -5.40 6.56 16.04
CA GLN A 181 -5.24 6.79 17.48
C GLN A 181 -5.38 8.26 17.85
N LYS A 182 -4.72 9.17 17.13
CA LYS A 182 -4.78 10.62 17.42
C LYS A 182 -6.15 11.23 17.11
N SER A 183 -6.83 10.74 16.08
CA SER A 183 -8.17 11.20 15.71
C SER A 183 -9.30 10.49 16.45
N GLY A 184 -9.01 9.46 17.27
CA GLY A 184 -10.04 8.73 18.02
C GLY A 184 -11.01 7.96 17.12
N ILE A 185 -10.52 7.43 16.00
CA ILE A 185 -11.33 6.69 15.04
C ILE A 185 -11.76 5.35 15.63
N LYS A 186 -13.05 5.04 15.55
CA LYS A 186 -13.70 3.83 16.06
C LYS A 186 -14.05 2.85 14.95
N ARG A 187 -14.36 3.34 13.75
CA ARG A 187 -14.73 2.51 12.60
C ARG A 187 -14.15 3.06 11.29
N VAL A 188 -13.58 2.16 10.51
CA VAL A 188 -13.05 2.41 9.16
C VAL A 188 -13.94 1.73 8.13
N PHE A 189 -14.37 2.48 7.10
CA PHE A 189 -14.96 1.94 5.90
C PHE A 189 -13.92 1.96 4.77
N ASP A 190 -13.47 0.79 4.34
CA ASP A 190 -12.53 0.63 3.23
C ASP A 190 -13.28 0.52 1.90
N LEU A 191 -13.17 1.57 1.08
CA LEU A 191 -13.75 1.69 -0.26
C LEU A 191 -12.66 1.70 -1.33
N THR A 192 -11.54 1.01 -1.09
CA THR A 192 -10.44 0.97 -2.06
C THR A 192 -10.78 0.23 -3.36
N ALA A 193 -11.76 -0.68 -3.32
CA ALA A 193 -12.26 -1.53 -4.41
C ALA A 193 -11.22 -2.47 -5.08
N ARG A 194 -9.93 -2.15 -4.99
CA ARG A 194 -8.82 -2.86 -5.64
C ARG A 194 -7.86 -3.47 -4.61
N SER A 195 -7.58 -4.76 -4.72
CA SER A 195 -6.71 -5.50 -3.79
C SER A 195 -5.32 -4.89 -3.71
N ILE A 196 -4.70 -4.56 -4.84
CA ILE A 196 -3.35 -3.97 -4.87
C ILE A 196 -3.22 -2.62 -4.15
N TYR A 197 -4.32 -1.89 -3.96
CA TYR A 197 -4.35 -0.72 -3.09
C TYR A 197 -4.60 -1.12 -1.64
N ARG A 198 -5.57 -2.01 -1.41
CA ARG A 198 -5.88 -2.55 -0.08
C ARG A 198 -4.66 -3.17 0.61
N ASP A 199 -3.82 -3.86 -0.15
CA ASP A 199 -2.65 -4.60 0.33
C ASP A 199 -1.44 -3.69 0.65
N LEU A 200 -1.53 -2.38 0.35
CA LEU A 200 -0.56 -1.41 0.85
C LEU A 200 -0.65 -1.18 2.36
N ILE A 201 -1.75 -1.61 2.97
CA ILE A 201 -2.02 -1.54 4.41
C ILE A 201 -2.12 -2.95 4.97
N ASP A 202 -1.37 -3.22 6.02
CA ASP A 202 -1.59 -4.40 6.85
C ASP A 202 -2.78 -4.12 7.80
N TRP A 203 -3.97 -4.52 7.36
CA TRP A 203 -5.21 -4.32 8.12
C TRP A 203 -5.27 -5.15 9.39
N GLU A 204 -4.54 -6.26 9.48
CA GLU A 204 -4.45 -7.04 10.72
C GLU A 204 -3.68 -6.25 11.76
N MET A 205 -2.51 -5.73 11.40
CA MET A 205 -1.73 -4.86 12.27
C MET A 205 -2.51 -3.60 12.70
N VAL A 206 -3.31 -3.00 11.80
CA VAL A 206 -4.20 -1.87 12.16
C VAL A 206 -5.19 -2.29 13.24
N ARG A 207 -5.91 -3.40 13.05
CA ARG A 207 -6.90 -3.89 14.03
C ARG A 207 -6.25 -4.22 15.37
N GLU A 208 -5.13 -4.94 15.36
CA GLU A 208 -4.41 -5.34 16.58
C GLU A 208 -3.92 -4.14 17.42
N GLN A 209 -3.40 -3.09 16.76
CA GLN A 209 -2.78 -1.97 17.47
C GLN A 209 -3.73 -0.83 17.83
N THR A 210 -4.90 -0.76 17.18
CA THR A 210 -5.86 0.32 17.41
C THR A 210 -7.16 -0.15 18.03
N GLY A 211 -7.51 -1.43 17.89
CA GLY A 211 -8.84 -1.95 18.24
C GLY A 211 -9.97 -1.42 17.36
N VAL A 212 -9.64 -0.71 16.26
CA VAL A 212 -10.63 -0.16 15.33
C VAL A 212 -11.36 -1.28 14.60
N GLU A 213 -12.65 -1.09 14.36
CA GLU A 213 -13.38 -1.98 13.47
C GLU A 213 -13.17 -1.54 12.01
N VAL A 214 -12.77 -2.49 11.16
CA VAL A 214 -12.56 -2.25 9.73
C VAL A 214 -13.62 -3.00 8.95
N LEU A 215 -14.37 -2.29 8.11
CA LEU A 215 -15.38 -2.83 7.22
C LEU A 215 -14.99 -2.59 5.76
N HIS A 216 -14.69 -3.67 5.04
CA HIS A 216 -14.36 -3.66 3.62
C HIS A 216 -15.63 -3.69 2.78
N CYS A 217 -15.73 -2.79 1.81
CA CYS A 217 -16.89 -2.65 0.94
C CYS A 217 -16.79 -3.57 -0.28
N PHE A 218 -17.91 -4.24 -0.60
CA PHE A 218 -18.12 -5.08 -1.78
C PHE A 218 -19.44 -4.69 -2.46
N SER A 219 -19.42 -4.54 -3.79
CA SER A 219 -20.64 -4.34 -4.60
C SER A 219 -21.13 -5.69 -5.14
N GLU A 220 -22.45 -5.89 -5.18
CA GLU A 220 -23.09 -7.05 -5.81
C GLU A 220 -22.93 -7.04 -7.34
N GLU A 221 -22.71 -5.86 -7.94
CA GLU A 221 -22.72 -5.68 -9.40
C GLU A 221 -21.32 -5.70 -10.02
N ALA A 222 -20.29 -5.25 -9.30
CA ALA A 222 -18.95 -5.10 -9.84
C ALA A 222 -17.84 -5.28 -8.79
N ALA A 223 -16.62 -5.57 -9.26
CA ALA A 223 -15.40 -5.60 -8.46
C ALA A 223 -14.25 -4.85 -9.15
N GLY A 224 -13.22 -4.48 -8.38
CA GLY A 224 -12.03 -3.81 -8.91
C GLY A 224 -12.31 -2.42 -9.49
N ASP A 225 -11.63 -2.11 -10.60
CA ASP A 225 -11.75 -0.82 -11.28
C ASP A 225 -13.18 -0.51 -11.77
N ALA A 226 -13.98 -1.54 -12.07
CA ALA A 226 -15.37 -1.36 -12.48
C ALA A 226 -16.26 -0.81 -11.34
N ALA A 227 -15.98 -1.19 -10.09
CA ALA A 227 -16.79 -0.83 -8.93
C ALA A 227 -16.48 0.58 -8.36
N LEU A 228 -15.41 1.23 -8.80
CA LEU A 228 -14.96 2.51 -8.21
C LEU A 228 -16.00 3.62 -8.28
N GLY A 229 -16.77 3.69 -9.37
CA GLY A 229 -17.86 4.66 -9.52
C GLY A 229 -18.96 4.44 -8.48
N ASP A 230 -19.36 3.18 -8.30
CA ASP A 230 -20.41 2.78 -7.36
C ASP A 230 -19.98 3.04 -5.93
N TYR A 231 -18.71 2.81 -5.60
CA TYR A 231 -18.17 3.04 -4.26
C TYR A 231 -18.13 4.53 -3.92
N GLY A 232 -17.70 5.38 -4.87
CA GLY A 232 -17.76 6.82 -4.69
C GLY A 232 -19.20 7.29 -4.48
N ARG A 233 -20.16 6.73 -5.23
CA ARG A 233 -21.58 7.07 -5.08
C ARG A 233 -22.16 6.59 -3.74
N PHE A 234 -21.85 5.37 -3.34
CA PHE A 234 -22.21 4.81 -2.04
C PHE A 234 -21.66 5.67 -0.89
N ALA A 235 -20.41 6.13 -1.00
CA ALA A 235 -19.85 7.06 -0.03
C ALA A 235 -20.68 8.35 0.05
N ARG A 236 -20.95 8.98 -1.09
CA ARG A 236 -21.70 10.24 -1.20
C ARG A 236 -23.12 10.15 -0.66
N GLU A 237 -23.85 9.11 -1.04
CA GLU A 237 -25.30 9.05 -0.83
C GLU A 237 -25.68 8.28 0.43
N TYR A 238 -24.84 7.35 0.89
CA TYR A 238 -25.13 6.50 2.02
C TYR A 238 -24.25 6.76 3.25
N LEU A 239 -22.93 6.90 3.08
CA LEU A 239 -22.01 7.04 4.22
C LEU A 239 -21.93 8.48 4.73
N PHE A 240 -21.50 9.43 3.89
CA PHE A 240 -21.31 10.83 4.29
C PHE A 240 -22.55 11.51 4.91
N PRO A 241 -23.80 11.23 4.45
CA PRO A 241 -24.99 11.85 5.04
C PRO A 241 -25.43 11.26 6.39
N LYS A 242 -24.90 10.10 6.82
CA LYS A 242 -25.27 9.48 8.10
C LYS A 242 -24.45 10.04 9.24
N THR A 243 -25.03 10.10 10.44
CA THR A 243 -24.32 10.49 11.66
C THR A 243 -23.36 9.38 12.13
N GLU A 244 -22.36 9.72 12.95
CA GLU A 244 -21.47 8.75 13.61
C GLU A 244 -22.27 7.60 14.27
N GLU A 245 -23.29 7.93 15.06
CA GLU A 245 -24.13 6.95 15.75
C GLU A 245 -24.79 5.94 14.79
N LYS A 246 -25.29 6.40 13.63
CA LYS A 246 -25.90 5.52 12.63
C LYS A 246 -24.85 4.66 11.95
N LEU A 247 -23.67 5.20 11.67
CA LEU A 247 -22.58 4.47 11.02
C LEU A 247 -21.98 3.42 11.95
N LEU A 248 -21.88 3.67 13.25
CA LEU A 248 -21.45 2.70 14.27
C LEU A 248 -22.47 1.58 14.54
N ARG A 249 -23.74 1.78 14.18
CA ARG A 249 -24.80 0.76 14.30
C ARG A 249 -24.89 -0.20 13.12
N ILE A 250 -24.20 0.08 12.02
CA ILE A 250 -24.17 -0.83 10.88
C ILE A 250 -23.56 -2.16 11.35
N ALA A 251 -24.29 -3.25 11.19
CA ALA A 251 -23.76 -4.59 11.46
C ALA A 251 -22.89 -5.04 10.28
N PRO A 252 -21.73 -5.66 10.53
CA PRO A 252 -20.98 -6.31 9.47
C PRO A 252 -21.79 -7.45 8.86
N ASP A 253 -21.41 -7.80 7.63
CA ASP A 253 -21.91 -8.96 6.90
C ASP A 253 -23.42 -8.95 6.62
N ALA A 254 -24.02 -7.75 6.55
CA ALA A 254 -25.40 -7.54 6.14
C ALA A 254 -25.47 -6.75 4.82
N PRO A 255 -26.34 -7.13 3.87
CA PRO A 255 -26.54 -6.37 2.64
C PRO A 255 -27.19 -5.02 2.93
N ILE A 256 -26.69 -3.99 2.24
CA ILE A 256 -27.18 -2.63 2.28
C ILE A 256 -27.74 -2.32 0.89
N VAL A 257 -29.06 -2.33 0.79
CA VAL A 257 -29.77 -1.98 -0.44
C VAL A 257 -29.88 -0.47 -0.54
N THR A 258 -29.42 0.09 -1.65
CA THR A 258 -29.56 1.51 -2.01
C THR A 258 -30.24 1.62 -3.37
N ASP A 259 -30.64 2.83 -3.76
CA ASP A 259 -31.23 3.08 -5.09
C ASP A 259 -30.25 2.78 -6.24
N ASN A 260 -28.96 2.64 -5.96
CA ASN A 260 -27.90 2.43 -6.96
C ASN A 260 -27.18 1.09 -6.79
N GLY A 261 -27.82 0.11 -6.15
CA GLY A 261 -27.30 -1.24 -5.99
C GLY A 261 -27.15 -1.69 -4.53
N THR A 262 -26.74 -2.94 -4.38
CA THR A 262 -26.54 -3.59 -3.09
C THR A 262 -25.06 -3.61 -2.72
N PHE A 263 -24.75 -3.14 -1.53
CA PHE A 263 -23.39 -3.15 -0.97
C PHE A 263 -23.31 -4.10 0.22
N PHE A 264 -22.14 -4.68 0.43
CA PHE A 264 -21.84 -5.55 1.55
C PHE A 264 -20.61 -5.04 2.26
N LEU A 265 -20.71 -4.89 3.59
CA LEU A 265 -19.64 -4.39 4.43
C LEU A 265 -19.15 -5.53 5.33
N SER A 266 -17.95 -6.06 5.06
CA SER A 266 -17.42 -7.21 5.79
C SER A 266 -16.21 -6.86 6.64
N SER A 267 -16.07 -7.53 7.79
CA SER A 267 -14.84 -7.50 8.58
C SER A 267 -13.68 -8.24 7.90
N ARG A 268 -13.96 -9.05 6.88
CA ARG A 268 -12.97 -9.80 6.10
C ARG A 268 -12.65 -9.05 4.80
N PRO A 269 -11.39 -9.06 4.34
CA PRO A 269 -11.01 -8.41 3.08
C PRO A 269 -11.38 -9.25 1.84
N MET A 270 -12.42 -10.09 1.93
CA MET A 270 -12.88 -10.95 0.84
C MET A 270 -14.38 -10.75 0.62
N PRO A 271 -14.85 -10.69 -0.65
CA PRO A 271 -16.26 -10.61 -0.94
C PRO A 271 -16.99 -11.90 -0.51
N PRO A 272 -18.27 -11.79 -0.15
CA PRO A 272 -19.10 -12.97 0.15
C PRO A 272 -19.30 -13.84 -1.09
N ASP A 273 -19.79 -15.07 -0.88
CA ASP A 273 -20.10 -15.98 -1.98
C ASP A 273 -21.19 -15.40 -2.88
N GLY A 274 -21.03 -15.59 -4.20
CA GLY A 274 -21.93 -15.04 -5.22
C GLY A 274 -21.62 -13.59 -5.64
N TYR A 275 -20.82 -12.84 -4.89
CA TYR A 275 -20.41 -11.49 -5.28
C TYR A 275 -19.28 -11.52 -6.31
N PRO A 276 -19.20 -10.52 -7.20
CA PRO A 276 -18.07 -10.33 -8.10
C PRO A 276 -16.74 -10.31 -7.36
N ARG A 277 -15.72 -10.91 -7.98
CA ARG A 277 -14.33 -10.90 -7.50
C ARG A 277 -13.46 -10.19 -8.51
N GLU A 278 -12.44 -9.49 -8.03
CA GLU A 278 -11.38 -9.04 -8.92
C GLU A 278 -10.80 -10.25 -9.65
N PRO A 279 -10.48 -10.13 -10.95
CA PRO A 279 -9.82 -11.20 -11.68
C PRO A 279 -8.58 -11.65 -10.90
N LEU A 280 -8.47 -12.96 -10.67
CA LEU A 280 -7.27 -13.50 -10.06
C LEU A 280 -6.08 -13.13 -10.93
N ILE A 281 -5.05 -12.57 -10.30
CA ILE A 281 -3.76 -12.40 -10.96
C ILE A 281 -3.20 -13.83 -11.09
N VAL A 282 -3.24 -14.38 -12.30
CA VAL A 282 -2.78 -15.73 -12.65
C VAL A 282 -1.65 -15.63 -13.67
N LEU A 283 -0.81 -16.67 -13.75
CA LEU A 283 0.22 -16.73 -14.79
C LEU A 283 -0.45 -16.80 -16.17
N PRO A 284 -0.18 -15.84 -17.07
CA PRO A 284 -0.69 -15.88 -18.43
C PRO A 284 -0.27 -17.15 -19.17
N GLU A 285 -1.12 -17.57 -20.10
CA GLU A 285 -0.85 -18.70 -21.00
C GLU A 285 -0.42 -18.19 -22.36
N GLY A 286 0.41 -19.00 -23.06
CA GLY A 286 0.89 -18.69 -24.39
C GLY A 286 2.41 -18.60 -24.48
N GLU A 287 2.88 -18.35 -25.70
CA GLU A 287 4.31 -18.32 -26.06
C GLU A 287 4.66 -17.11 -26.92
N THR A 288 3.70 -16.21 -27.17
CA THR A 288 4.00 -14.97 -27.88
C THR A 288 4.92 -14.09 -27.03
N GLU A 289 5.59 -13.13 -27.66
CA GLU A 289 6.38 -12.17 -26.90
C GLU A 289 5.54 -11.39 -25.87
N GLU A 290 4.25 -11.20 -26.14
CA GLU A 290 3.31 -10.57 -25.19
C GLU A 290 3.03 -11.47 -23.99
N ASP A 291 2.71 -12.74 -24.23
CA ASP A 291 2.47 -13.71 -23.16
C ASP A 291 3.70 -13.84 -22.26
N VAL A 292 4.89 -13.98 -22.86
CA VAL A 292 6.16 -14.07 -22.11
C VAL A 292 6.40 -12.80 -21.28
N ARG A 293 6.04 -11.63 -21.79
CA ARG A 293 6.16 -10.36 -21.05
C ARG A 293 5.21 -10.31 -19.86
N ASP A 294 3.97 -10.76 -20.03
CA ASP A 294 2.95 -10.72 -18.99
C ASP A 294 3.24 -11.77 -17.91
N MET A 295 3.73 -12.94 -18.31
CA MET A 295 4.28 -13.95 -17.40
C MET A 295 5.41 -13.37 -16.54
N LYS A 296 6.34 -12.61 -17.14
CA LYS A 296 7.43 -11.96 -16.39
C LYS A 296 6.89 -10.94 -15.38
N THR A 297 5.89 -10.14 -15.76
CA THR A 297 5.23 -9.18 -14.85
C THR A 297 4.60 -9.88 -13.66
N TYR A 298 3.81 -10.92 -13.94
CA TYR A 298 3.16 -11.74 -12.91
C TYR A 298 4.17 -12.35 -11.94
N ILE A 299 5.23 -12.97 -12.46
CA ILE A 299 6.27 -13.58 -11.62
C ILE A 299 6.96 -12.54 -10.75
N ASN A 300 7.28 -11.36 -11.29
CA ASN A 300 7.90 -10.29 -10.50
C ASN A 300 7.01 -9.87 -9.33
N TYR A 301 5.72 -9.68 -9.60
CA TYR A 301 4.71 -9.40 -8.57
C TYR A 301 4.66 -10.51 -7.50
N LYS A 302 4.61 -11.78 -7.91
CA LYS A 302 4.57 -12.92 -6.98
C LYS A 302 5.86 -13.12 -6.18
N LEU A 303 7.02 -12.77 -6.73
CA LEU A 303 8.29 -12.78 -6.01
C LEU A 303 8.32 -11.74 -4.88
N ASP A 304 7.73 -10.57 -5.11
CA ASP A 304 7.59 -9.53 -4.08
C ASP A 304 6.64 -9.97 -2.97
N GLU A 305 5.46 -10.48 -3.34
CA GLU A 305 4.50 -11.08 -2.39
C GLU A 305 5.17 -12.16 -1.52
N PHE A 306 5.93 -13.05 -2.16
CA PHE A 306 6.70 -14.08 -1.45
C PHE A 306 7.69 -13.47 -0.45
N GLU A 307 8.47 -12.46 -0.85
CA GLU A 307 9.48 -11.83 0.03
C GLU A 307 8.82 -11.17 1.24
N LEU A 308 7.72 -10.44 1.05
CA LEU A 308 6.96 -9.82 2.14
C LEU A 308 6.35 -10.85 3.09
N ASN A 309 5.72 -11.90 2.56
CA ASN A 309 5.15 -12.97 3.37
C ASN A 309 6.24 -13.74 4.15
N LEU A 310 7.42 -13.92 3.55
CA LEU A 310 8.56 -14.55 4.20
C LEU A 310 9.11 -13.69 5.35
N ILE A 311 9.21 -12.37 5.16
CA ILE A 311 9.61 -11.42 6.22
C ILE A 311 8.65 -11.51 7.40
N GLU A 312 7.34 -11.47 7.15
CA GLU A 312 6.30 -11.57 8.18
C GLU A 312 6.41 -12.89 8.97
N TYR A 313 6.54 -14.01 8.25
CA TYR A 313 6.73 -15.33 8.83
C TYR A 313 8.00 -15.41 9.70
N LEU A 314 9.12 -14.87 9.19
CA LEU A 314 10.38 -14.84 9.94
C LEU A 314 10.29 -13.98 11.19
N LYS A 315 9.58 -12.84 11.16
CA LYS A 315 9.32 -12.00 12.34
C LYS A 315 8.47 -12.76 13.37
N LYS A 316 7.45 -13.51 12.94
CA LYS A 316 6.66 -14.40 13.81
C LYS A 316 7.54 -15.49 14.44
N LYS A 317 8.49 -16.06 13.69
CA LYS A 317 9.46 -17.04 14.19
C LYS A 317 10.49 -16.44 15.14
N GLU A 318 11.01 -15.25 14.87
CA GLU A 318 11.96 -14.54 15.75
C GLU A 318 11.35 -14.25 17.13
N LYS A 319 10.05 -13.92 17.20
CA LYS A 319 9.34 -13.77 18.49
C LYS A 319 9.35 -15.06 19.33
N LYS A 320 9.32 -16.24 18.69
CA LYS A 320 9.37 -17.55 19.36
C LYS A 320 10.81 -18.01 19.64
N HIS A 321 11.74 -17.63 18.77
CA HIS A 321 13.14 -18.03 18.80
C HIS A 321 14.04 -16.79 18.62
N PRO A 322 14.30 -16.00 19.69
CA PRO A 322 15.09 -14.77 19.60
C PRO A 322 16.54 -15.00 19.15
N ASP A 323 17.05 -16.24 19.26
CA ASP A 323 18.38 -16.64 18.81
C ASP A 323 18.50 -16.87 17.29
N LEU A 324 17.38 -16.76 16.57
CA LEU A 324 17.28 -16.98 15.13
C LEU A 324 18.26 -16.11 14.35
N ILE A 325 18.38 -14.83 14.70
CA ILE A 325 19.22 -13.88 13.97
C ILE A 325 20.72 -14.18 14.05
N TYR A 326 21.18 -14.89 15.08
CA TYR A 326 22.59 -15.26 15.25
C TYR A 326 23.06 -16.33 14.26
N ALA A 327 22.13 -16.96 13.53
CA ALA A 327 22.44 -17.77 12.35
C ALA A 327 23.29 -17.02 11.31
N LEU A 328 23.16 -15.69 11.28
CA LEU A 328 23.84 -14.81 10.33
C LEU A 328 25.20 -14.28 10.84
N ASP A 329 25.72 -14.82 11.95
CA ASP A 329 27.08 -14.50 12.43
C ASP A 329 28.21 -15.17 11.64
N ILE A 330 27.85 -15.95 10.63
CA ILE A 330 28.81 -16.58 9.72
C ILE A 330 29.44 -15.51 8.83
N ALA A 331 30.77 -15.44 8.82
CA ALA A 331 31.56 -14.67 7.86
C ALA A 331 31.87 -15.54 6.63
N HIS A 332 31.83 -14.95 5.43
CA HIS A 332 32.13 -15.69 4.20
C HIS A 332 33.62 -16.06 4.06
N ARG A 333 34.50 -15.23 4.65
CA ARG A 333 35.95 -15.40 4.69
C ARG A 333 36.49 -14.82 5.99
N ASP A 334 37.68 -15.26 6.41
CA ASP A 334 38.39 -14.64 7.53
C ASP A 334 38.59 -13.14 7.25
N GLY A 335 38.09 -12.29 8.14
CA GLY A 335 38.10 -10.83 8.02
C GLY A 335 36.83 -10.20 7.43
N ASP A 336 35.89 -10.99 6.88
CA ASP A 336 34.62 -10.46 6.37
C ASP A 336 33.66 -10.09 7.50
N ILE A 337 32.91 -9.02 7.27
CA ILE A 337 31.81 -8.61 8.15
C ILE A 337 30.67 -9.62 8.00
N SER A 338 30.21 -10.20 9.12
CA SER A 338 29.08 -11.15 9.12
C SER A 338 27.80 -10.55 8.52
N ARG A 339 26.93 -11.39 7.98
CA ARG A 339 25.65 -10.96 7.39
C ARG A 339 24.78 -10.20 8.39
N ARG A 340 24.76 -10.64 9.65
CA ARG A 340 24.06 -9.92 10.74
C ARG A 340 24.61 -8.51 10.93
N LYS A 341 25.93 -8.36 10.90
CA LYS A 341 26.57 -7.05 11.06
C LYS A 341 26.30 -6.13 9.87
N GLN A 342 26.21 -6.66 8.65
CA GLN A 342 25.77 -5.90 7.47
C GLN A 342 24.32 -5.43 7.58
N ALA A 343 23.41 -6.27 8.08
CA ALA A 343 22.03 -5.87 8.38
C ALA A 343 21.96 -4.77 9.47
N ASP A 344 22.77 -4.87 10.53
CA ASP A 344 22.86 -3.83 11.56
C ASP A 344 23.39 -2.50 11.02
N ILE A 345 24.35 -2.53 10.08
CA ILE A 345 24.83 -1.32 9.38
C ILE A 345 23.68 -0.67 8.59
N ARG A 346 22.94 -1.46 7.80
CA ARG A 346 21.77 -0.96 7.03
C ARG A 346 20.71 -0.35 7.95
N ARG A 347 20.38 -1.03 9.05
CA ARG A 347 19.44 -0.52 10.07
C ARG A 347 19.91 0.80 10.69
N LYS A 348 21.19 0.91 11.04
CA LYS A 348 21.78 2.13 11.61
C LYS A 348 21.76 3.28 10.61
N GLN A 349 22.05 3.00 9.34
CA GLN A 349 21.95 3.99 8.27
C GLN A 349 20.51 4.46 8.11
N TYR A 350 19.55 3.54 8.10
CA TYR A 350 18.13 3.88 8.06
C TYR A 350 17.72 4.79 9.23
N PHE A 351 18.10 4.48 10.47
CA PHE A 351 17.79 5.35 11.63
C PHE A 351 18.57 6.67 11.68
N LYS A 352 19.63 6.81 10.87
CA LYS A 352 20.33 8.07 10.68
C LYS A 352 19.54 8.97 9.71
N GLU A 353 18.98 8.39 8.65
CA GLU A 353 18.14 9.06 7.66
C GLU A 353 16.71 9.32 8.20
N HIS A 354 16.23 8.45 9.08
CA HIS A 354 14.91 8.50 9.71
C HIS A 354 15.01 8.45 11.24
N PRO A 355 15.52 9.51 11.90
CA PRO A 355 15.73 9.51 13.34
C PRO A 355 14.45 9.32 14.15
N MET A 356 13.30 9.77 13.62
CA MET A 356 11.98 9.60 14.22
C MET A 356 11.50 8.15 14.28
N GLU A 357 12.11 7.24 13.52
CA GLU A 357 11.70 5.84 13.41
C GLU A 357 12.46 4.90 14.37
N LYS A 358 13.33 5.42 15.24
CA LYS A 358 14.11 4.59 16.18
C LYS A 358 13.25 3.71 17.10
N ASN A 359 12.05 4.17 17.44
CA ASN A 359 11.12 3.46 18.32
C ASN A 359 10.01 2.72 17.56
N ALA A 360 10.20 2.52 16.25
CA ALA A 360 9.24 1.88 15.35
C ALA A 360 9.02 0.39 15.59
N GLY A 361 9.86 -0.26 16.41
CA GLY A 361 9.84 -1.72 16.58
C GLY A 361 10.41 -2.49 15.37
N LEU A 362 11.19 -1.84 14.50
CA LEU A 362 11.84 -2.50 13.36
C LEU A 362 12.95 -3.46 13.84
N SER A 363 12.81 -4.72 13.45
CA SER A 363 13.72 -5.83 13.75
C SER A 363 14.93 -5.81 12.79
N LEU A 364 15.91 -6.70 13.00
CA LEU A 364 16.97 -6.89 12.00
C LEU A 364 16.46 -7.59 10.73
N ILE A 365 15.34 -8.34 10.81
CA ILE A 365 14.74 -9.05 9.67
C ILE A 365 14.28 -8.06 8.59
N ASP A 366 13.76 -6.90 8.98
CA ASP A 366 13.33 -5.83 8.08
C ASP A 366 14.49 -5.27 7.21
N PHE A 367 15.73 -5.50 7.66
CA PHE A 367 16.96 -5.03 7.00
C PHE A 367 17.82 -6.19 6.50
N LEU A 368 17.25 -7.36 6.22
CA LEU A 368 17.95 -8.45 5.55
C LEU A 368 17.93 -8.28 4.03
N GLU A 369 18.90 -8.91 3.34
CA GLU A 369 18.83 -9.13 1.90
C GLU A 369 18.20 -10.49 1.61
N TYR A 370 17.73 -10.68 0.37
CA TYR A 370 17.05 -11.90 -0.05
C TYR A 370 17.77 -13.19 0.34
N ASN A 371 19.09 -13.23 0.11
CA ASN A 371 19.87 -14.44 0.38
C ASN A 371 20.08 -14.67 1.89
N ASP A 372 19.96 -13.63 2.72
CA ASP A 372 20.04 -13.79 4.18
C ASP A 372 18.88 -14.62 4.70
N TYR A 373 17.67 -14.51 4.12
CA TYR A 373 16.52 -15.31 4.53
C TYR A 373 16.79 -16.82 4.38
N ARG A 374 17.39 -17.20 3.25
CA ARG A 374 17.79 -18.59 2.99
C ARG A 374 18.81 -19.08 4.00
N VAL A 375 19.89 -18.33 4.21
CA VAL A 375 20.95 -18.69 5.17
C VAL A 375 20.38 -18.83 6.57
N LEU A 376 19.56 -17.87 7.01
CA LEU A 376 18.92 -17.88 8.32
C LEU A 376 18.07 -19.14 8.53
N ILE A 377 17.26 -19.54 7.54
CA ILE A 377 16.43 -20.76 7.62
C ILE A 377 17.30 -22.02 7.60
N GLU A 378 18.31 -22.08 6.73
CA GLU A 378 19.17 -23.27 6.58
C GLU A 378 19.99 -23.58 7.84
N GLU A 379 20.56 -22.56 8.48
CA GLU A 379 21.38 -22.68 9.68
C GLU A 379 20.55 -22.97 10.94
N ARG A 380 19.25 -22.65 10.90
CA ARG A 380 18.30 -22.90 11.99
C ARG A 380 17.21 -23.88 11.60
N TRP A 381 17.53 -24.82 10.70
CA TRP A 381 16.57 -25.73 10.08
C TRP A 381 15.65 -26.45 11.07
N GLN A 382 16.15 -26.78 12.26
CA GLN A 382 15.38 -27.39 13.34
C GLN A 382 14.10 -26.63 13.73
N TYR A 383 14.05 -25.31 13.53
CA TYR A 383 12.88 -24.47 13.80
C TYR A 383 11.87 -24.41 12.65
N PHE A 384 12.21 -25.01 11.50
CA PHE A 384 11.52 -24.85 10.22
C PHE A 384 11.15 -26.19 9.57
N ARG A 385 11.75 -27.29 10.03
CA ARG A 385 11.58 -28.62 9.43
C ARG A 385 10.14 -29.12 9.45
N ASP A 386 9.38 -28.74 10.47
CA ASP A 386 8.01 -29.23 10.64
C ASP A 386 7.06 -28.55 9.64
N GLU A 387 7.36 -27.31 9.24
CA GLU A 387 6.61 -26.57 8.22
C GLU A 387 7.10 -26.82 6.79
N PHE A 388 8.41 -26.79 6.56
CA PHE A 388 8.98 -26.90 5.20
C PHE A 388 9.37 -28.34 4.80
N GLY A 389 9.31 -29.30 5.73
CA GLY A 389 9.60 -30.71 5.46
C GLY A 389 11.09 -31.02 5.32
N LYS A 390 11.55 -31.31 4.09
CA LYS A 390 12.96 -31.67 3.81
C LYS A 390 13.79 -30.45 3.44
N LYS A 391 15.00 -30.32 4.00
CA LYS A 391 15.88 -29.16 3.78
C LYS A 391 16.22 -28.99 2.30
N GLU A 392 16.43 -30.09 1.60
CA GLU A 392 16.78 -30.12 0.17
C GLU A 392 15.64 -29.53 -0.69
N VAL A 393 14.39 -29.83 -0.34
CA VAL A 393 13.20 -29.31 -1.06
C VAL A 393 13.09 -27.79 -0.88
N PHE A 394 13.29 -27.30 0.34
CA PHE A 394 13.34 -25.85 0.61
C PHE A 394 14.45 -25.18 -0.21
N VAL A 395 15.66 -25.73 -0.16
CA VAL A 395 16.83 -25.19 -0.87
C VAL A 395 16.60 -25.14 -2.37
N ASP A 396 16.08 -26.22 -2.95
CA ASP A 396 15.81 -26.31 -4.39
C ASP A 396 14.76 -25.30 -4.82
N ASN A 397 13.66 -25.15 -4.06
CA ASN A 397 12.62 -24.16 -4.35
C ASN A 397 13.14 -22.74 -4.21
N PHE A 398 13.85 -22.42 -3.12
CA PHE A 398 14.43 -21.09 -2.94
C PHE A 398 15.39 -20.74 -4.08
N GLU A 399 16.17 -21.70 -4.54
CA GLU A 399 17.16 -21.46 -5.57
C GLU A 399 16.57 -21.26 -6.97
N ARG A 400 15.42 -21.88 -7.25
CA ARG A 400 14.60 -21.57 -8.44
C ARG A 400 14.14 -20.11 -8.40
N LEU A 401 13.63 -19.66 -7.25
CA LEU A 401 13.17 -18.27 -7.09
C LEU A 401 14.32 -17.26 -7.18
N ARG A 402 15.47 -17.57 -6.56
CA ARG A 402 16.67 -16.71 -6.62
C ARG A 402 17.15 -16.50 -8.06
N LYS A 403 17.23 -17.58 -8.85
CA LYS A 403 17.61 -17.50 -10.27
C LYS A 403 16.62 -16.64 -11.05
N LEU A 404 15.33 -16.86 -10.84
CA LEU A 404 14.26 -16.13 -11.52
C LEU A 404 14.28 -14.64 -11.17
N ARG A 405 14.40 -14.29 -9.89
CA ARG A 405 14.55 -12.92 -9.41
C ARG A 405 15.75 -12.22 -10.05
N ASN A 406 16.91 -12.88 -10.07
CA ASN A 406 18.11 -12.31 -10.68
C ASN A 406 17.94 -12.05 -12.18
N SER A 407 17.36 -13.00 -12.91
CA SER A 407 17.10 -12.81 -14.34
C SER A 407 16.12 -11.65 -14.59
N ILE A 408 15.06 -11.55 -13.79
CA ILE A 408 14.09 -10.45 -13.91
C ILE A 408 14.74 -9.10 -13.61
N LYS A 409 15.45 -8.99 -12.48
CA LYS A 409 16.13 -7.78 -12.03
C LYS A 409 17.15 -7.24 -13.05
N HIS A 410 17.88 -8.13 -13.71
CA HIS A 410 18.88 -7.77 -14.73
C HIS A 410 18.31 -7.71 -16.15
N ASN A 411 16.99 -7.78 -16.29
CA ASN A 411 16.28 -7.84 -17.57
C ASN A 411 16.79 -8.92 -18.53
N ASN A 412 17.30 -10.02 -17.99
CA ASN A 412 17.74 -11.17 -18.79
C ASN A 412 16.51 -11.91 -19.36
N PRO A 413 16.67 -12.59 -20.52
CA PRO A 413 15.66 -13.49 -21.04
C PRO A 413 15.37 -14.63 -20.04
N VAL A 414 14.09 -14.96 -19.87
CA VAL A 414 13.63 -16.10 -19.05
C VAL A 414 12.69 -16.94 -19.91
N ARG A 415 12.92 -18.25 -19.96
CA ARG A 415 12.08 -19.14 -20.78
C ARG A 415 10.73 -19.39 -20.09
N PRO A 416 9.64 -19.63 -20.85
CA PRO A 416 8.34 -20.03 -20.28
C PRO A 416 8.43 -21.19 -19.29
N SER A 417 9.23 -22.22 -19.58
CA SER A 417 9.43 -23.37 -18.70
C SER A 417 10.08 -23.00 -17.36
N GLU A 418 11.00 -22.04 -17.35
CA GLU A 418 11.63 -21.53 -16.11
C GLU A 418 10.64 -20.73 -15.28
N MET A 419 9.79 -19.92 -15.94
CA MET A 419 8.72 -19.18 -15.26
C MET A 419 7.69 -20.11 -14.62
N ARG A 420 7.26 -21.16 -15.33
CA ARG A 420 6.34 -22.19 -14.79
C ARG A 420 6.95 -22.96 -13.62
N THR A 421 8.24 -23.28 -13.71
CA THR A 421 8.97 -23.94 -12.61
C THR A 421 9.10 -23.02 -11.40
N GLY A 422 9.29 -21.72 -11.63
CA GLY A 422 9.31 -20.70 -10.59
C GLY A 422 7.94 -20.48 -9.94
N GLU A 423 6.86 -20.45 -10.74
CA GLU A 423 5.49 -20.40 -10.22
C GLU A 423 5.19 -21.61 -9.32
N GLY A 424 5.57 -22.82 -9.73
CA GLY A 424 5.42 -23.99 -8.87
C GLY A 424 6.14 -23.87 -7.53
N ALA A 425 7.32 -23.25 -7.51
CA ALA A 425 8.04 -22.96 -6.26
C ALA A 425 7.34 -21.87 -5.44
N LEU A 426 6.81 -20.82 -6.07
CA LEU A 426 6.02 -19.78 -5.41
C LEU A 426 4.77 -20.36 -4.74
N LEU A 427 4.01 -21.20 -5.45
CA LEU A 427 2.82 -21.88 -4.91
C LEU A 427 3.19 -22.77 -3.72
N TRP A 428 4.29 -23.51 -3.81
CA TRP A 428 4.77 -24.32 -2.69
C TRP A 428 5.08 -23.48 -1.44
N PHE A 429 5.75 -22.33 -1.61
CA PHE A 429 5.99 -21.42 -0.49
C PHE A 429 4.69 -20.80 0.03
N GLU A 430 3.77 -20.44 -0.85
CA GLU A 430 2.48 -19.88 -0.49
C GLU A 430 1.67 -20.85 0.37
N ASP A 431 1.61 -22.13 0.01
CA ASP A 431 0.94 -23.18 0.79
C ASP A 431 1.55 -23.32 2.19
N VAL A 432 2.88 -23.32 2.29
CA VAL A 432 3.58 -23.43 3.58
C VAL A 432 3.39 -22.18 4.44
N LEU A 433 3.48 -20.98 3.86
CA LEU A 433 3.38 -19.71 4.60
C LEU A 433 1.93 -19.40 5.00
N ARG A 434 0.94 -19.72 4.15
CA ARG A 434 -0.50 -19.54 4.47
C ARG A 434 -0.99 -20.50 5.54
N SER A 435 -0.50 -21.74 5.56
CA SER A 435 -0.85 -22.71 6.61
C SER A 435 -0.41 -22.29 8.02
N ASN A 436 0.41 -21.24 8.12
CA ASN A 436 0.95 -20.68 9.35
C ASN A 436 0.44 -19.25 9.66
N ARG A 437 -0.57 -18.77 8.91
CA ARG A 437 -1.22 -17.48 9.17
C ARG A 437 -2.29 -17.59 10.24
#